data_AF-A0A1Y2I5V3-F1
#
_entry.id   AF-A0A1Y2I5V3-F1
#
_cell.length_a   1.000
_cell.length_b   1.000
_cell.length_c   1.000
_cell.angle_alpha   90.00
_cell.angle_beta   90.00
_cell.angle_gamma   90.00
#
_symmetry.space_group_name_H-M   'P 1'
#
loop_
_entity.id
_entity.type
_entity.pdbx_description
1 polymer ?
#
loop_
_entity_poly.entity_id
_entity_poly.type
_entity_poly.pdbx_seq_one_letter_code
_entity_poly.pdbx_strand_id
1 'polypeptide(L)' 'MLHDTDLPKALWREAALHAVYLKNRTSTRALDGKTPSKVFWGHKPNLAHLHVWDCRVCVHSPGGSKLSGRAEEA' A
#
# COMPACT_ATOMS: atom_id res chain seq x y z
N MET A 1 5.50 -1.70 -16.12
CA MET A 1 6.20 -2.36 -14.99
C MET A 1 6.64 -1.28 -14.00
N LEU A 2 6.99 -1.61 -12.74
CA LEU A 2 7.49 -0.61 -11.78
C LEU A 2 8.68 0.21 -12.32
N HIS A 3 9.49 -0.41 -13.18
CA HIS A 3 10.65 0.19 -13.83
C HIS A 3 10.29 1.26 -14.87
N ASP A 4 9.04 1.28 -15.34
CA ASP A 4 8.54 2.26 -16.32
C ASP A 4 7.82 3.43 -15.63
N THR A 5 7.89 3.51 -14.30
CA THR A 5 7.30 4.60 -13.51
C THR A 5 8.40 5.51 -12.98
N ASP A 6 8.08 6.79 -12.79
CA ASP A 6 8.98 7.75 -12.13
C ASP A 6 9.07 7.55 -10.60
N LEU A 7 8.62 6.39 -10.10
CA LEU A 7 8.63 6.07 -8.68
C LEU A 7 10.07 5.84 -8.18
N PRO A 8 10.51 6.53 -7.12
CA PRO A 8 11.79 6.28 -6.47
C PRO A 8 11.97 4.78 -6.15
N LYS A 9 13.15 4.24 -6.43
CA LYS A 9 13.48 2.82 -6.15
C LYS A 9 13.24 2.42 -4.70
N ALA A 10 13.39 3.36 -3.77
CA ALA A 10 13.13 3.16 -2.35
C ALA A 10 11.68 2.75 -2.05
N LEU A 11 10.71 3.17 -2.90
CA LEU A 11 9.28 2.90 -2.73
C LEU A 11 8.79 1.65 -3.48
N TRP A 12 9.68 0.94 -4.18
CA TRP A 12 9.29 -0.21 -5.01
C TRP A 12 8.74 -1.36 -4.16
N ARG A 13 9.26 -1.52 -2.94
CA ARG A 13 8.77 -2.52 -1.99
C ARG A 13 7.35 -2.18 -1.55
N GLU A 14 7.09 -0.93 -1.24
CA GLU A 14 5.80 -0.40 -0.80
C GLU A 14 4.78 -0.55 -1.94
N ALA A 15 5.18 -0.29 -3.19
CA ALA A 15 4.36 -0.52 -4.36
C ALA A 15 3.98 -1.99 -4.54
N ALA A 16 4.94 -2.91 -4.42
CA ALA A 16 4.67 -4.35 -4.49
C ALA A 16 3.72 -4.80 -3.37
N LEU A 17 3.94 -4.32 -2.14
CA LEU A 17 3.07 -4.60 -1.00
C LEU A 17 1.65 -4.06 -1.23
N HIS A 18 1.52 -2.85 -1.77
CA HIS A 18 0.22 -2.26 -2.09
C HIS A 18 -0.52 -3.06 -3.17
N ALA A 19 0.17 -3.52 -4.21
CA ALA A 19 -0.41 -4.37 -5.24
C ALA A 19 -0.93 -5.70 -4.67
N VAL A 20 -0.16 -6.37 -3.82
CA VAL A 20 -0.57 -7.61 -3.14
C VAL A 20 -1.73 -7.34 -2.17
N TYR A 21 -1.68 -6.22 -1.45
CA TYR A 21 -2.74 -5.80 -0.53
C TYR A 21 -4.09 -5.64 -1.23
N LEU A 22 -4.09 -4.96 -2.38
CA LEU A 22 -5.25 -4.81 -3.26
C LEU A 22 -5.70 -6.17 -3.79
N LYS A 23 -4.78 -6.98 -4.32
CA LYS A 23 -5.11 -8.30 -4.86
C LYS A 23 -5.85 -9.19 -3.86
N ASN A 24 -5.46 -9.14 -2.58
CA ASN A 24 -6.11 -9.89 -1.51
C ASN A 24 -7.50 -9.35 -1.13
N ARG A 25 -7.83 -8.11 -1.52
CA ARG A 25 -9.10 -7.44 -1.22
C ARG A 25 -9.99 -7.25 -2.45
N THR A 26 -9.50 -7.63 -3.62
CA THR A 26 -10.28 -7.69 -4.86
C THR A 26 -10.94 -9.05 -4.99
N SER A 27 -12.18 -9.06 -5.46
CA SER A 27 -12.91 -10.30 -5.76
C SER A 27 -12.16 -11.11 -6.81
N THR A 28 -12.10 -12.43 -6.64
CA THR A 28 -11.47 -13.33 -7.61
C THR A 28 -12.42 -14.45 -8.01
N ARG A 29 -12.37 -14.85 -9.28
CA ARG A 29 -13.16 -15.98 -9.81
C ARG A 29 -12.81 -17.30 -9.12
N ALA A 30 -11.56 -17.46 -8.68
CA ALA A 30 -11.11 -18.66 -7.98
C ALA A 30 -11.79 -18.88 -6.61
N LEU A 31 -12.46 -17.86 -6.07
CA LEU A 31 -13.17 -17.91 -4.80
C LEU A 31 -14.66 -17.52 -4.98
N ASP A 32 -15.24 -17.82 -6.14
CA ASP A 32 -16.65 -17.53 -6.47
C ASP A 32 -17.01 -16.05 -6.27
N GLY A 33 -16.12 -15.14 -6.66
CA GLY A 33 -16.32 -13.69 -6.52
C GLY A 33 -16.09 -13.16 -5.10
N LYS A 34 -15.66 -14.00 -4.15
CA LYS A 34 -15.22 -13.55 -2.83
C LYS A 34 -13.80 -12.98 -2.89
N THR A 35 -13.49 -12.11 -1.95
CA THR A 35 -12.14 -11.57 -1.75
C THR A 35 -11.32 -12.53 -0.88
N PRO A 36 -10.05 -12.83 -1.20
CA PRO A 36 -9.19 -13.67 -0.36
C PRO A 36 -9.18 -13.26 1.12
N SER A 37 -9.13 -11.96 1.42
CA SER A 37 -9.14 -11.45 2.79
C SER A 37 -10.42 -11.83 3.56
N LYS A 38 -11.57 -11.81 2.91
CA LYS A 38 -12.86 -12.20 3.51
C LYS A 38 -12.92 -13.70 3.78
N VAL A 39 -12.38 -14.52 2.87
CA VAL A 39 -12.32 -15.97 3.06
C VAL A 39 -11.38 -16.32 4.20
N PHE A 40 -10.26 -15.62 4.34
CA PHE A 40 -9.28 -15.86 5.39
C PHE A 40 -9.73 -15.37 6.78
N TRP A 41 -10.23 -14.13 6.88
CA TRP A 41 -10.60 -13.52 8.17
C TRP A 41 -12.08 -13.69 8.55
N GLY A 42 -12.92 -14.18 7.63
CA GLY A 42 -14.35 -14.38 7.87
C GLY A 42 -15.21 -13.10 7.81
N HIS A 43 -14.62 -11.91 7.70
CA HIS A 43 -15.35 -10.64 7.62
C HIS A 43 -14.93 -9.79 6.40
N LYS A 44 -15.78 -8.83 6.02
CA LYS A 44 -15.48 -7.91 4.90
C LYS A 44 -14.24 -7.06 5.26
N PRO A 45 -13.28 -6.86 4.34
CA PRO A 45 -12.16 -5.96 4.60
C PRO A 45 -12.65 -4.52 4.75
N ASN A 46 -12.12 -3.79 5.74
CA ASN A 46 -12.28 -2.35 5.81
C ASN A 46 -11.34 -1.69 4.78
N LEU A 47 -11.88 -0.80 3.94
CA LEU A 47 -11.14 -0.08 2.90
C LEU A 47 -11.07 1.43 3.16
N ALA A 48 -11.55 1.93 4.30
CA ALA A 48 -11.60 3.36 4.60
C ALA A 48 -10.21 4.04 4.65
N HIS A 49 -9.15 3.26 4.86
CA HIS A 49 -7.76 3.74 4.87
C HIS A 49 -7.07 3.59 3.51
N LEU A 50 -7.75 3.00 2.51
CA LEU A 50 -7.17 2.79 1.19
C LEU A 50 -7.16 4.11 0.44
N HIS A 51 -5.98 4.50 -0.04
CA HIS A 51 -5.80 5.67 -0.88
C HIS A 51 -5.52 5.26 -2.32
N VAL A 52 -5.78 6.17 -3.26
CA VAL A 52 -5.41 5.96 -4.65
C VAL A 52 -3.89 5.91 -4.75
N TRP A 53 -3.39 5.08 -5.66
CA TRP A 53 -1.98 5.12 -6.04
C TRP A 53 -1.61 6.54 -6.49
N ASP A 54 -0.40 7.01 -6.18
CA ASP A 54 0.05 8.39 -6.44
C ASP A 54 -0.56 9.48 -5.52
N CYS A 55 -1.16 9.10 -4.39
CA CYS A 55 -1.50 10.06 -3.35
C CYS A 55 -0.23 10.63 -2.68
N ARG A 56 -0.31 11.88 -2.21
CA ARG A 56 0.77 12.49 -1.42
C ARG A 56 0.98 11.70 -0.14
N VAL A 57 2.21 11.28 0.11
CA VAL A 57 2.61 10.52 1.30
C VAL A 57 3.83 11.16 1.94
N CYS A 58 3.91 11.06 3.27
CA CYS A 58 5.09 11.44 4.01
C CYS A 58 5.86 10.18 4.45
N VAL A 59 7.15 10.13 4.13
CA VAL A 59 8.09 9.09 4.55
C VAL A 59 8.88 9.55 5.76
N HIS A 60 9.21 8.58 6.63
CA HIS A 60 10.02 8.86 7.81
C HIS A 60 11.49 9.04 7.44
N SER A 61 12.03 10.24 7.68
CA SER A 61 13.44 10.57 7.53
C SER A 61 14.16 10.42 8.89
N PRO A 62 15.11 9.47 9.03
CA PRO A 62 15.76 9.17 10.31
C PRO A 62 16.76 10.24 10.79
N GLY A 63 16.85 11.39 10.12
CA GLY A 63 17.79 12.46 10.43
C GLY A 63 17.36 13.39 11.59
N GLY A 64 18.31 14.18 12.07
CA GLY A 64 18.08 15.33 12.95
C GLY A 64 18.05 15.05 14.47
N SER A 65 17.83 16.11 15.24
CA SER A 65 17.75 16.06 16.71
C SER A 65 16.45 15.40 17.19
N LYS A 66 16.35 15.05 18.48
CA LYS A 66 15.15 14.43 19.08
C LYS A 66 13.84 15.19 18.82
N LEU A 67 13.93 16.51 18.60
CA LEU A 67 12.79 17.40 18.41
C LEU A 67 12.60 17.84 16.95
N SER A 68 13.49 17.45 16.03
CA SER A 68 13.33 17.79 14.61
C SER A 68 12.22 16.98 13.95
N GLY A 69 11.52 17.59 12.99
CA GLY A 69 10.53 16.89 12.16
C GLY A 69 11.20 15.79 11.34
N ARG A 70 10.59 14.61 11.33
CA ARG A 70 11.11 13.41 10.65
C ARG A 70 10.21 12.96 9.50
N ALA A 71 9.36 13.83 8.97
CA ALA A 71 8.46 13.51 7.88
C ALA A 71 8.85 14.33 6.65
N GLU A 72 9.15 13.64 5.55
CA GLU A 72 9.47 14.23 4.25
C GLU A 72 8.44 13.74 3.23
N GLU A 73 8.05 14.59 2.29
CA GLU A 73 7.15 14.20 1.20
C GLU A 73 7.93 13.35 0.17
N ALA A 74 7.33 12.23 -0.26
CA ALA A 74 7.97 11.23 -1.13
C ALA A 74 7.72 11.47 -2.61
#